data_AF-A0A397ULP3-F1
#
_entry.id   AF-A0A397ULP3-F1
#
_cell.length_a   1.000
_cell.length_b   1.000
_cell.length_c   1.000
_cell.angle_alpha   90.00
_cell.angle_beta   90.00
_cell.angle_gamma   90.00
#
_symmetry.space_group_name_H-M   'P 1'
#
loop_
_entity.id
_entity.type
_entity.pdbx_description
1 polymer ?
#
loop_
_entity_poly.entity_id
_entity_poly.type
_entity_poly.pdbx_seq_one_letter_code
_entity_poly.pdbx_strand_id
1 'polypeptide(L)'
;MKKLLNLLLPNHPHFLDQPLNEDSPSGNGQLIASDVTIFPNANHVQQSHIPYPGPPPGDRNGRPHARIVCEVGNIQSTKEWNNKCQLWMNQIYIRYVLGIKLHKKRNRKNTLGQYHRSMMARLWQQGAGYQEFETIIRKKQTPTNCNAPNLPQYQVIIPIAQVFWDPVLPLPPADGYVPTVPIPLATATAPVNFIIDLYRVQQLVLNKQDNT
;
A
#
# COMPACT_ATOMS: atom_id res chain seq x y z
N MET A 1 7.55 -3.51 11.02
CA MET A 1 7.52 -3.57 9.54
C MET A 1 7.50 -5.00 9.00
N LYS A 2 8.47 -5.89 9.22
CA LYS A 2 8.44 -7.29 8.70
C LYS A 2 7.12 -8.06 8.93
N LYS A 3 6.47 -7.94 10.09
CA LYS A 3 5.14 -8.55 10.36
C LYS A 3 3.99 -7.87 9.62
N LEU A 4 4.08 -6.57 9.35
CA LEU A 4 3.11 -5.84 8.52
C LEU A 4 3.29 -6.23 7.06
N LEU A 5 4.53 -6.38 6.60
CA LEU A 5 4.86 -6.93 5.28
C LEU A 5 4.26 -8.33 5.10
N ASN A 6 4.37 -9.22 6.09
CA ASN A 6 3.74 -10.55 6.05
C ASN A 6 2.19 -10.53 6.09
N LEU A 7 1.57 -9.45 6.60
CA LEU A 7 0.11 -9.27 6.51
C LEU A 7 -0.31 -8.77 5.13
N LEU A 8 0.50 -7.89 4.53
CA LEU A 8 0.27 -7.33 3.20
C LEU A 8 0.55 -8.38 2.12
N LEU A 9 1.50 -9.28 2.36
CA LEU A 9 1.98 -10.32 1.46
C LEU A 9 1.90 -11.71 2.14
N PRO A 10 0.70 -12.22 2.48
CA PRO A 10 0.56 -13.47 3.24
C PRO A 10 1.06 -14.70 2.48
N ASN A 11 1.06 -14.62 1.14
CA ASN A 11 1.70 -15.58 0.26
C ASN A 11 2.81 -14.82 -0.43
N HIS A 12 4.07 -15.07 -0.07
CA HIS A 12 5.23 -14.50 -0.76
C HIS A 12 5.23 -15.09 -2.18
N PRO A 13 4.75 -14.40 -3.21
CA PRO A 13 4.81 -14.98 -4.53
C PRO A 13 6.28 -14.84 -4.95
N HIS A 14 6.82 -15.82 -5.66
CA HIS A 14 8.08 -15.66 -6.40
C HIS A 14 8.05 -14.53 -7.45
N PHE A 15 6.93 -13.78 -7.51
CA PHE A 15 6.59 -12.75 -8.48
C PHE A 15 6.72 -11.32 -7.94
N LEU A 16 7.22 -11.11 -6.72
CA LEU A 16 7.44 -9.79 -6.12
C LEU A 16 8.87 -9.65 -5.61
N ASP A 17 9.53 -8.55 -5.97
CA ASP A 17 10.88 -8.26 -5.48
C ASP A 17 10.83 -7.42 -4.17
N GLN A 18 11.85 -7.61 -3.32
CA GLN A 18 12.06 -6.88 -2.04
C GLN A 18 12.60 -5.46 -2.28
N PRO A 19 12.45 -4.53 -1.30
CA PRO A 19 12.48 -3.09 -1.58
C PRO A 19 13.84 -2.62 -2.09
N LEU A 20 13.86 -2.13 -3.32
CA LEU A 20 14.88 -1.22 -3.79
C LEU A 20 14.52 0.19 -3.31
N ASN A 21 15.54 1.01 -3.05
CA ASN A 21 15.33 2.43 -2.75
C ASN A 21 14.66 3.06 -3.97
N GLU A 22 13.39 3.43 -3.84
CA GLU A 22 12.74 4.30 -4.83
C GLU A 22 13.37 5.69 -4.80
N ASP A 23 13.46 6.32 -5.97
CA ASP A 23 13.81 7.73 -6.06
C ASP A 23 12.78 8.56 -5.26
N SER A 24 13.26 9.55 -4.52
CA SER A 24 12.36 10.30 -3.65
C SER A 24 11.26 11.02 -4.43
N PRO A 25 9.98 10.84 -4.05
CA PRO A 25 8.86 11.50 -4.71
C PRO A 25 8.83 13.02 -4.51
N SER A 26 9.69 13.59 -3.66
CA SER A 26 9.66 15.02 -3.32
C SER A 26 10.21 15.94 -4.42
N GLY A 27 10.96 15.41 -5.40
CA GLY A 27 11.56 16.19 -6.50
C GLY A 27 12.60 17.24 -6.08
N ASN A 28 12.80 17.47 -4.78
CA ASN A 28 13.68 18.49 -4.21
C ASN A 28 14.98 17.90 -3.60
N GLY A 29 15.28 16.63 -3.89
CA GLY A 29 16.44 15.91 -3.36
C GLY A 29 16.30 15.40 -1.92
N GLN A 30 15.23 15.73 -1.21
CA GLN A 30 14.97 15.19 0.14
C GLN A 30 14.55 13.72 0.02
N LEU A 31 15.30 12.78 0.60
CA LEU A 31 14.93 11.35 0.57
C LEU A 31 13.65 11.07 1.38
N ILE A 32 12.55 10.79 0.71
CA ILE A 32 11.32 10.27 1.32
C ILE A 32 11.26 8.77 1.05
N ALA A 33 11.61 7.97 2.05
CA ALA A 33 11.49 6.51 1.96
C ALA A 33 10.10 6.04 2.39
N SER A 34 9.53 5.09 1.66
CA SER A 34 8.30 4.38 2.03
C SER A 34 8.56 3.39 3.16
N ASP A 35 7.56 3.11 3.99
CA ASP A 35 7.66 2.02 4.98
C ASP A 35 7.62 0.64 4.32
N VAL A 36 6.84 0.49 3.24
CA VAL A 36 6.77 -0.72 2.42
C VAL A 36 6.51 -0.35 0.96
N THR A 37 7.21 -1.00 0.04
CA THR A 37 7.00 -0.95 -1.40
C THR A 37 6.82 -2.35 -1.96
N ILE A 38 6.00 -2.46 -3.00
CA ILE A 38 5.74 -3.72 -3.71
C ILE A 38 6.06 -3.48 -5.19
N PHE A 39 6.98 -4.30 -5.69
CA PHE A 39 7.48 -4.28 -7.06
C PHE A 39 6.94 -5.48 -7.83
N PRO A 40 6.67 -5.34 -9.14
CA PRO A 40 6.56 -6.49 -10.00
C PRO A 40 7.94 -7.15 -10.14
N ASN A 41 7.97 -8.47 -10.22
CA ASN A 41 9.18 -9.18 -10.58
C ASN A 41 9.59 -8.85 -12.02
N ALA A 42 10.87 -8.52 -12.22
CA ALA A 42 11.39 -8.06 -13.51
C ALA A 42 11.26 -9.08 -14.66
N ASN A 43 11.13 -10.39 -14.37
CA ASN A 43 10.91 -11.39 -15.43
C ASN A 43 9.53 -11.29 -16.09
N HIS A 44 8.61 -10.54 -15.48
CA HIS A 44 7.21 -10.44 -15.91
C HIS A 44 6.84 -9.04 -16.42
N VAL A 45 7.81 -8.10 -16.42
CA VAL A 45 7.64 -6.74 -16.90
C VAL A 45 8.70 -6.47 -17.94
N GLN A 46 8.28 -6.08 -19.15
CA GLN A 46 9.19 -5.71 -20.21
C GLN A 46 10.07 -4.53 -19.77
N GLN A 47 11.33 -4.49 -20.19
CA GLN A 47 12.16 -3.32 -19.95
C GLN A 47 11.72 -2.16 -20.86
N SER A 48 11.70 -0.93 -20.34
CA SER A 48 11.42 0.25 -21.18
C SER A 48 12.47 0.40 -22.29
N HIS A 49 12.00 0.57 -23.52
CA HIS A 49 12.82 0.95 -24.67
C HIS A 49 12.99 2.48 -24.80
N ILE A 50 12.24 3.25 -24.01
CA ILE A 50 12.22 4.71 -24.00
C ILE A 50 13.08 5.20 -22.81
N PRO A 51 13.78 6.36 -22.93
CA PRO A 51 14.53 6.95 -21.83
C PRO A 51 13.70 7.10 -20.55
N TYR A 52 14.38 7.00 -19.41
CA TYR A 52 13.80 7.13 -18.08
C TYR A 52 12.77 8.27 -17.98
N PRO A 53 11.58 8.03 -17.40
CA PRO A 53 11.14 6.76 -16.78
C PRO A 53 10.50 5.76 -17.76
N GLY A 54 10.17 6.20 -18.98
CA GLY A 54 9.52 5.39 -20.01
C GLY A 54 8.14 4.80 -19.64
N PRO A 55 7.43 4.26 -20.63
CA PRO A 55 6.55 3.12 -20.41
C PRO A 55 7.23 1.81 -20.88
N PRO A 56 7.14 0.71 -20.12
CA PRO A 56 6.68 0.66 -18.73
C PRO A 56 7.64 1.42 -17.79
N PRO A 57 7.13 2.11 -16.75
CA PRO A 57 7.98 2.87 -15.85
C PRO A 57 9.03 2.00 -15.14
N GLY A 58 10.29 2.34 -15.34
CA GLY A 58 11.44 1.73 -14.66
C GLY A 58 12.55 2.73 -14.36
N ASP A 59 13.50 2.31 -13.52
CA ASP A 59 14.68 3.10 -13.17
C ASP A 59 15.63 3.23 -14.38
N ARG A 60 16.73 3.99 -14.20
CA ARG A 60 17.73 4.19 -15.27
C ARG A 60 18.44 2.91 -15.71
N ASN A 61 18.36 1.84 -14.94
CA ASN A 61 18.91 0.52 -15.27
C ASN A 61 17.83 -0.40 -15.88
N GLY A 62 16.61 0.08 -16.06
CA GLY A 62 15.48 -0.69 -16.58
C GLY A 62 14.81 -1.60 -15.55
N ARG A 63 15.09 -1.45 -14.25
CA ARG A 63 14.38 -2.18 -13.21
C ARG A 63 12.98 -1.59 -13.03
N PRO A 64 11.93 -2.41 -12.88
CA PRO A 64 10.58 -1.89 -12.67
C PRO A 64 10.52 -1.01 -11.41
N HIS A 65 9.76 0.08 -11.49
CA HIS A 65 9.38 0.84 -10.29
C HIS A 65 8.34 0.08 -9.45
N ALA A 66 8.26 0.43 -8.17
CA ALA A 66 7.19 0.03 -7.28
C ALA A 66 5.84 0.44 -7.87
N ARG A 67 4.81 -0.35 -7.55
CA ARG A 67 3.45 -0.13 -8.04
C ARG A 67 2.46 0.05 -6.90
N ILE A 68 2.79 -0.49 -5.72
CA ILE A 68 2.03 -0.27 -4.48
C ILE A 68 3.00 0.21 -3.40
N VAL A 69 2.60 1.27 -2.71
CA VAL A 69 3.30 1.80 -1.54
C VAL A 69 2.41 1.66 -0.32
N CYS A 70 2.99 1.33 0.84
CA CYS A 70 2.31 1.43 2.12
C CYS A 70 3.10 2.33 3.08
N GLU A 71 2.36 3.21 3.76
CA GLU A 71 2.89 4.27 4.62
C GLU A 71 2.21 4.28 5.98
N VAL A 72 2.98 4.18 7.06
CA VAL A 72 2.51 4.08 8.43
C VAL A 72 2.80 5.36 9.22
N GLY A 73 1.76 6.15 9.42
CA GLY A 73 1.82 7.36 10.24
C GLY A 73 1.65 7.09 11.73
N ASN A 74 2.74 6.89 12.47
CA ASN A 74 2.69 6.75 13.92
C ASN A 74 2.68 8.11 14.67
N ILE A 75 3.81 8.81 14.67
CA ILE A 75 4.02 10.06 15.44
C ILE A 75 3.58 11.28 14.64
N GLN A 76 3.86 11.29 13.33
CA GLN A 76 3.51 12.37 12.40
C GLN A 76 2.04 12.78 12.50
N SER A 77 1.76 14.05 12.22
CA SER A 77 0.39 14.57 12.15
C SER A 77 -0.39 13.88 11.01
N THR A 78 -1.72 13.90 11.09
CA THR A 78 -2.56 13.37 10.01
C THR A 78 -2.32 14.14 8.70
N LYS A 79 -2.00 15.43 8.77
CA LYS A 79 -1.70 16.26 7.59
C LYS A 79 -0.39 15.83 6.92
N GLU A 80 0.69 15.69 7.68
CA GLU A 80 1.99 15.24 7.14
C GLU A 80 1.90 13.84 6.54
N TRP A 81 1.28 12.90 7.25
CA TRP A 81 1.06 11.54 6.75
C TRP A 81 0.24 11.54 5.44
N ASN A 82 -0.83 12.34 5.38
CA ASN A 82 -1.64 12.46 4.19
C ASN A 82 -0.84 13.05 3.01
N ASN A 83 -0.05 14.11 3.26
CA ASN A 83 0.79 14.71 2.25
C ASN A 83 1.82 13.71 1.73
N LYS A 84 2.45 12.92 2.61
CA LYS A 84 3.39 11.87 2.21
C LYS A 84 2.73 10.81 1.31
N CYS A 85 1.52 10.35 1.66
CA CYS A 85 0.77 9.41 0.84
C CYS A 85 0.40 10.00 -0.54
N GLN A 86 0.01 11.28 -0.57
CA GLN A 86 -0.30 11.97 -1.83
C GLN A 86 0.94 12.20 -2.71
N LEU A 87 2.10 12.48 -2.11
CA LEU A 87 3.36 12.58 -2.85
C LEU A 87 3.71 11.28 -3.57
N TRP A 88 3.51 10.13 -2.92
CA TRP A 88 3.62 8.83 -3.58
C TRP A 88 2.58 8.64 -4.68
N MET A 89 1.33 9.01 -4.42
CA MET A 89 0.25 8.85 -5.41
C MET A 89 0.44 9.73 -6.65
N ASN A 90 1.18 10.84 -6.53
CA ASN A 90 1.54 11.71 -7.66
C ASN A 90 2.61 11.10 -8.57
N GLN A 91 3.30 10.03 -8.14
CA GLN A 91 4.21 9.33 -9.01
C GLN A 91 3.40 8.57 -10.07
N ILE A 92 3.70 8.84 -11.34
CA ILE A 92 2.96 8.28 -12.49
C ILE A 92 3.00 6.74 -12.54
N TYR A 93 3.99 6.14 -11.88
CA TYR A 93 4.23 4.71 -11.82
C TYR A 93 3.60 4.02 -10.60
N ILE A 94 3.04 4.78 -9.65
CA ILE A 94 2.35 4.23 -8.48
C ILE A 94 0.86 4.06 -8.80
N ARG A 95 0.34 2.85 -8.55
CA ARG A 95 -1.06 2.50 -8.77
C ARG A 95 -1.89 2.64 -7.51
N TYR A 96 -1.33 2.20 -6.38
CA TYR A 96 -1.99 2.26 -5.08
C TYR A 96 -1.05 2.79 -4.00
N VAL A 97 -1.61 3.59 -3.11
CA VAL A 97 -0.98 3.93 -1.83
C VAL A 97 -1.91 3.47 -0.72
N LEU A 98 -1.44 2.60 0.17
CA LEU A 98 -2.12 2.29 1.42
C LEU A 98 -1.49 3.09 2.55
N GLY A 99 -2.17 4.14 2.99
CA GLY A 99 -1.78 4.80 4.22
C GLY A 99 -2.44 4.13 5.42
N ILE A 100 -1.70 3.96 6.50
CA ILE A 100 -2.20 3.59 7.83
C ILE A 100 -1.77 4.64 8.84
N LYS A 101 -2.70 5.44 9.36
CA LYS A 101 -2.46 6.38 10.46
C LYS A 101 -2.81 5.73 11.80
N LEU A 102 -1.86 5.74 12.72
CA LEU A 102 -2.06 5.36 14.11
C LEU A 102 -2.20 6.64 14.95
N HIS A 103 -3.29 6.79 15.70
CA HIS A 103 -3.52 7.93 16.58
C HIS A 103 -2.87 7.72 17.95
N LYS A 104 -2.86 8.71 18.84
CA LYS A 104 -2.32 8.52 20.19
C LYS A 104 -3.08 7.42 20.94
N LYS A 105 -2.38 6.70 21.84
CA LYS A 105 -3.05 5.80 22.80
C LYS A 105 -4.11 6.61 23.55
N ARG A 106 -5.29 6.05 23.75
CA ARG A 106 -6.32 6.64 24.60
C ARG A 106 -5.99 6.38 26.06
N ASN A 107 -6.49 7.23 26.94
CA ASN A 107 -6.25 7.11 28.38
C ASN A 107 -7.07 5.98 29.02
N ARG A 108 -8.18 5.56 28.39
CA ARG A 108 -9.04 4.48 28.88
C ARG A 108 -8.53 3.11 28.41
N LYS A 109 -8.35 2.21 29.38
CA LYS A 109 -8.06 0.78 29.16
C LYS A 109 -9.37 -0.01 28.97
N ASN A 110 -9.32 -1.09 28.20
CA ASN A 110 -10.42 -2.06 28.13
C ASN A 110 -10.46 -2.92 29.41
N THR A 111 -11.42 -3.85 29.48
CA THR A 111 -11.58 -4.79 30.60
C THR A 111 -10.38 -5.73 30.80
N LEU A 112 -9.49 -5.82 29.81
CA LEU A 112 -8.26 -6.61 29.84
C LEU A 112 -7.02 -5.76 30.18
N GLY A 113 -7.20 -4.50 30.61
CA GLY A 113 -6.10 -3.60 30.97
C GLY A 113 -5.34 -2.99 29.78
N GLN A 114 -5.83 -3.17 28.56
CA GLN A 114 -5.14 -2.71 27.35
C GLN A 114 -5.65 -1.33 26.91
N TYR A 115 -4.75 -0.42 26.53
CA TYR A 115 -5.18 0.87 25.98
C TYR A 115 -5.83 0.71 24.60
N HIS A 116 -6.88 1.49 24.35
CA HIS A 116 -7.42 1.60 22.99
C HIS A 116 -6.59 2.55 22.14
N ARG A 117 -6.34 2.19 20.89
CA ARG A 117 -5.70 3.04 19.90
C ARG A 117 -6.57 3.11 18.65
N SER A 118 -6.94 4.32 18.22
CA SER A 118 -7.57 4.49 16.90
C SER A 118 -6.53 4.31 15.81
N MET A 119 -6.97 3.62 14.77
CA MET A 119 -6.33 3.55 13.47
C MET A 119 -7.27 4.12 12.40
N MET A 120 -6.67 4.77 11.42
CA MET A 120 -7.30 5.16 10.18
C MET A 120 -6.49 4.56 9.04
N ALA A 121 -7.16 4.05 8.03
CA ALA A 121 -6.55 3.63 6.79
C ALA A 121 -7.15 4.40 5.63
N ARG A 122 -6.34 4.67 4.61
CA ARG A 122 -6.77 5.24 3.35
C ARG A 122 -6.11 4.47 2.23
N LEU A 123 -6.90 4.01 1.27
CA LEU A 123 -6.42 3.43 0.03
C LEU A 123 -6.60 4.48 -1.07
N TRP A 124 -5.50 5.04 -1.58
CA TRP A 124 -5.52 5.85 -2.79
C TRP A 124 -5.34 4.95 -4.00
N GLN A 125 -6.08 5.26 -5.06
CA GLN A 125 -5.98 4.61 -6.36
C GLN A 125 -5.77 5.66 -7.44
N GLN A 126 -4.78 5.41 -8.30
CA GLN A 126 -4.51 6.27 -9.46
C GLN A 126 -5.77 6.44 -10.31
N GLY A 127 -6.14 7.70 -10.58
CA GLY A 127 -7.30 8.03 -11.41
C GLY A 127 -8.68 7.80 -10.79
N ALA A 128 -8.79 7.29 -9.55
CA ALA A 128 -10.07 6.94 -8.92
C ALA A 128 -10.29 7.58 -7.53
N GLY A 129 -9.32 8.32 -7.00
CA GLY A 129 -9.43 8.99 -5.70
C GLY A 129 -8.99 8.12 -4.53
N TYR A 130 -9.71 8.15 -3.42
CA TYR A 130 -9.38 7.31 -2.24
C TYR A 130 -10.60 6.79 -1.49
N GLN A 131 -10.42 5.64 -0.85
CA GLN A 131 -11.34 5.07 0.12
C GLN A 131 -10.78 5.24 1.54
N GLU A 132 -11.58 5.74 2.47
CA GLU A 132 -11.21 5.89 3.88
C GLU A 132 -11.87 4.81 4.75
N PHE A 133 -11.08 4.26 5.67
CA PHE A 133 -11.51 3.28 6.66
C PHE A 133 -11.11 3.80 8.05
N GLU A 134 -12.09 4.03 8.91
CA GLU A 134 -11.82 4.43 10.28
C GLU A 134 -12.12 3.26 11.23
N THR A 135 -11.28 3.08 12.25
CA THR A 135 -11.61 2.18 13.38
C THR A 135 -12.33 2.92 14.51
N ILE A 136 -12.42 4.27 14.47
CA ILE A 136 -13.17 5.11 15.41
C ILE A 136 -13.74 6.33 14.68
N ILE A 137 -15.02 6.62 14.87
CA ILE A 137 -15.70 7.81 14.34
C ILE A 137 -15.11 9.09 14.97
N ARG A 138 -14.51 9.96 14.14
CA ARG A 138 -13.79 11.21 14.52
C ARG A 138 -14.49 12.14 15.52
N LYS A 139 -15.83 12.12 15.63
CA LYS A 139 -16.60 13.06 16.47
C LYS A 139 -17.15 12.50 17.79
N LYS A 140 -17.31 11.18 17.93
CA LYS A 140 -18.07 10.60 19.07
C LYS A 140 -17.24 9.73 20.01
N GLN A 141 -15.94 9.56 19.73
CA GLN A 141 -15.07 8.59 20.41
C GLN A 141 -15.62 7.13 20.41
N THR A 142 -16.72 6.86 19.71
CA THR A 142 -17.34 5.55 19.62
C THR A 142 -16.43 4.62 18.82
N PRO A 143 -16.06 3.45 19.37
CA PRO A 143 -15.43 2.40 18.60
C PRO A 143 -16.28 2.09 17.37
N THR A 144 -15.64 1.84 16.23
CA THR A 144 -16.36 1.23 15.11
C THR A 144 -16.58 -0.25 15.36
N ASN A 145 -17.31 -0.90 14.46
CA ASN A 145 -17.52 -2.34 14.48
C ASN A 145 -16.28 -3.13 14.03
N CYS A 146 -15.09 -2.51 13.90
CA CYS A 146 -13.83 -3.21 13.62
C CYS A 146 -13.34 -3.92 14.89
N ASN A 147 -14.01 -5.01 15.24
CA ASN A 147 -13.83 -5.72 16.51
C ASN A 147 -13.50 -7.21 16.35
N ALA A 148 -13.51 -7.72 15.12
CA ALA A 148 -13.20 -9.09 14.77
C ALA A 148 -12.47 -9.15 13.42
N PRO A 149 -11.66 -10.19 13.17
CA PRO A 149 -11.06 -10.41 11.86
C PRO A 149 -12.12 -10.76 10.82
N ASN A 150 -11.75 -10.64 9.54
CA ASN A 150 -12.54 -11.04 8.38
C ASN A 150 -13.87 -10.27 8.18
N LEU A 151 -14.00 -9.07 8.74
CA LEU A 151 -15.15 -8.20 8.50
C LEU A 151 -14.97 -7.46 7.16
N PRO A 152 -15.84 -7.67 6.15
CA PRO A 152 -15.61 -7.15 4.79
C PRO A 152 -15.43 -5.63 4.72
N GLN A 153 -16.18 -4.87 5.53
CA GLN A 153 -16.10 -3.41 5.59
C GLN A 153 -14.77 -2.87 6.17
N TYR A 154 -13.93 -3.75 6.73
CA TYR A 154 -12.62 -3.42 7.29
C TYR A 154 -11.49 -4.19 6.60
N GLN A 155 -11.74 -4.68 5.40
CA GLN A 155 -10.73 -5.27 4.53
C GLN A 155 -10.39 -4.29 3.41
N VAL A 156 -9.10 -4.05 3.22
CA VAL A 156 -8.59 -3.40 2.02
C VAL A 156 -8.24 -4.50 1.03
N ILE A 157 -8.84 -4.44 -0.16
CA ILE A 157 -8.67 -5.43 -1.22
C ILE A 157 -7.95 -4.75 -2.38
N ILE A 158 -6.77 -5.24 -2.73
CA ILE A 158 -5.98 -4.75 -3.87
C ILE A 158 -5.71 -5.92 -4.81
N PRO A 159 -6.16 -5.88 -6.08
CA PRO A 159 -5.88 -6.96 -7.01
C PRO A 159 -4.38 -7.07 -7.30
N ILE A 160 -3.81 -8.27 -7.16
CA ILE A 160 -2.37 -8.50 -7.37
C ILE A 160 -1.96 -8.14 -8.79
N ALA A 161 -2.84 -8.37 -9.77
CA ALA A 161 -2.60 -8.03 -11.16
C ALA A 161 -2.19 -6.55 -11.34
N GLN A 162 -2.68 -5.63 -10.50
CA GLN A 162 -2.36 -4.20 -10.57
C GLN A 162 -0.86 -3.89 -10.35
N VAL A 163 -0.10 -4.85 -9.81
CA VAL A 163 1.37 -4.74 -9.70
C VAL A 163 2.04 -4.86 -11.08
N PHE A 164 1.42 -5.51 -12.07
CA PHE A 164 2.01 -5.75 -13.38
C PHE A 164 1.43 -4.85 -14.49
N TRP A 165 0.28 -4.21 -14.25
CA TRP A 165 -0.37 -3.36 -15.25
C TRP A 165 0.11 -1.91 -15.19
N ASP A 166 0.55 -1.40 -16.33
CA ASP A 166 0.79 0.04 -16.49
C ASP A 166 -0.48 0.75 -16.94
N PRO A 167 -0.71 1.99 -16.48
CA PRO A 167 -1.80 2.79 -16.99
C PRO A 167 -1.56 3.09 -18.47
N VAL A 168 -2.60 2.95 -19.30
CA VAL A 168 -2.61 3.48 -20.67
C VAL A 168 -2.63 4.99 -20.54
N LEU A 169 -1.46 5.62 -20.51
CA LEU A 169 -1.33 7.06 -20.69
C LEU A 169 -1.82 7.41 -22.11
N PRO A 170 -2.25 8.65 -22.40
CA PRO A 170 -2.81 9.04 -23.71
C PRO A 170 -1.82 9.00 -24.88
N LEU A 171 -0.69 8.33 -24.73
CA LEU A 171 0.22 7.98 -25.82
C LEU A 171 -0.22 6.61 -26.35
N PRO A 172 -0.14 6.35 -27.67
CA PRO A 172 -0.41 5.01 -28.20
C PRO A 172 0.38 4.00 -27.37
N PRO A 173 -0.15 2.77 -27.12
CA PRO A 173 0.57 1.77 -26.33
C PRO A 173 1.98 1.70 -26.87
N ALA A 174 2.93 2.25 -26.11
CA ALA A 174 4.24 2.57 -26.64
C ALA A 174 4.80 1.29 -27.24
N ASP A 175 4.93 1.27 -28.56
CA ASP A 175 5.48 0.19 -29.39
C ASP A 175 5.36 -1.22 -28.79
N GLY A 176 4.14 -1.77 -28.76
CA GLY A 176 3.95 -3.21 -28.54
C GLY A 176 4.14 -3.72 -27.11
N TYR A 177 4.13 -2.83 -26.10
CA TYR A 177 4.12 -3.25 -24.69
C TYR A 177 2.87 -4.09 -24.34
N VAL A 178 3.09 -5.35 -23.95
CA VAL A 178 2.05 -6.24 -23.43
C VAL A 178 2.48 -6.73 -22.05
N PRO A 179 1.85 -6.26 -20.95
CA PRO A 179 2.21 -6.72 -19.62
C PRO A 179 1.95 -8.23 -19.49
N THR A 180 2.97 -8.98 -19.10
CA THR A 180 2.86 -10.43 -18.92
C THR A 180 2.50 -10.73 -17.47
N VAL A 181 1.21 -10.89 -17.21
CA VAL A 181 0.74 -11.37 -15.90
C VAL A 181 1.04 -12.88 -15.81
N PRO A 182 1.67 -13.37 -14.73
CA PRO A 182 1.86 -14.81 -14.53
C PRO A 182 0.55 -15.59 -14.77
N ILE A 183 0.60 -16.65 -15.58
CA ILE A 183 -0.59 -17.46 -15.95
C ILE A 183 -1.46 -17.82 -14.74
N PRO A 184 -0.91 -18.29 -13.59
CA PRO A 184 -1.73 -18.61 -12.43
C PRO A 184 -2.58 -17.44 -11.88
N LEU A 185 -2.14 -16.19 -12.09
CA LEU A 185 -2.87 -14.99 -11.72
C LEU A 185 -3.87 -14.55 -12.80
N ALA A 186 -3.58 -14.84 -14.07
CA ALA A 186 -4.42 -14.48 -15.22
C ALA A 186 -5.58 -15.47 -15.45
N THR A 187 -5.39 -16.76 -15.15
CA THR A 187 -6.39 -17.81 -15.35
C THR A 187 -7.25 -18.10 -14.11
N ALA A 188 -7.02 -17.38 -13.02
CA ALA A 188 -7.80 -17.57 -11.80
C ALA A 188 -9.25 -17.11 -12.05
N THR A 189 -10.21 -18.03 -11.89
CA THR A 189 -11.65 -17.76 -11.96
C THR A 189 -12.14 -16.78 -10.90
N ALA A 190 -11.32 -16.53 -9.87
CA ALA A 190 -11.47 -15.44 -8.92
C ALA A 190 -10.19 -14.58 -8.91
N PRO A 191 -10.28 -13.25 -8.93
CA PRO A 191 -9.11 -12.37 -8.86
C PRO A 191 -8.32 -12.65 -7.58
N VAL A 192 -7.01 -12.90 -7.73
CA VAL A 192 -6.11 -13.02 -6.58
C VAL A 192 -5.83 -11.63 -6.05
N ASN A 193 -6.15 -11.41 -4.77
CA ASN A 193 -6.07 -10.11 -4.12
C ASN A 193 -5.11 -10.14 -2.93
N PHE A 194 -4.44 -9.02 -2.69
CA PHE A 194 -4.00 -8.68 -1.35
C PHE A 194 -5.24 -8.38 -0.52
N ILE A 195 -5.41 -9.10 0.58
CA ILE A 195 -6.50 -8.88 1.54
C ILE A 195 -5.89 -8.42 2.85
N ILE A 196 -6.11 -7.15 3.18
CA ILE A 196 -5.48 -6.51 4.31
C ILE A 196 -6.56 -6.26 5.34
N ASP A 197 -6.56 -7.11 6.37
CA ASP A 197 -7.50 -7.04 7.49
C ASP A 197 -7.04 -5.99 8.49
N LEU A 198 -7.78 -4.88 8.56
CA LEU A 198 -7.45 -3.75 9.43
C LEU A 198 -7.56 -4.10 10.91
N TYR A 199 -8.43 -5.05 11.29
CA TYR A 199 -8.47 -5.54 12.66
C TYR A 199 -7.16 -6.25 13.02
N ARG A 200 -6.66 -7.14 12.16
CA ARG A 200 -5.38 -7.83 12.38
C ARG A 200 -4.19 -6.87 12.45
N VAL A 201 -4.17 -5.86 11.56
CA VAL A 201 -3.16 -4.79 11.61
C VAL A 201 -3.21 -4.07 12.97
N GLN A 202 -4.41 -3.70 13.42
CA GLN A 202 -4.59 -3.04 14.71
C GLN A 202 -4.08 -3.91 15.87
N GLN A 203 -4.43 -5.20 15.92
CA GLN A 203 -3.95 -6.11 16.96
C GLN A 203 -2.41 -6.24 16.95
N LEU A 204 -1.80 -6.31 15.77
CA LEU A 204 -0.35 -6.40 15.66
C LEU A 204 0.36 -5.14 16.14
N VAL A 205 -0.20 -3.96 15.89
CA VAL A 205 0.31 -2.69 16.43
C VAL A 205 0.20 -2.68 17.94
N LEU A 206 -0.97 -3.02 18.49
CA LEU A 206 -1.20 -3.04 19.94
C LEU A 206 -0.23 -4.00 20.65
N ASN A 207 -0.04 -5.20 20.11
CA ASN A 207 0.89 -6.19 20.66
C ASN A 207 2.35 -5.76 20.62
N LYS A 208 2.74 -4.91 19.65
CA LYS A 208 4.14 -4.45 19.49
C LYS A 208 4.52 -3.24 20.31
N GLN A 209 3.56 -2.61 20.98
CA GLN A 209 3.77 -1.38 21.74
C GLN A 209 3.63 -1.59 23.25
N ASP A 210 3.85 -2.82 23.72
CA ASP A 210 3.73 -3.27 25.11
C ASP A 210 2.55 -2.58 25.80
N ASN A 211 1.37 -2.87 25.26
CA ASN A 211 0.14 -2.17 25.60
C ASN A 211 -0.47 -2.68 26.91
N THR A 212 0.34 -2.69 27.97
CA THR A 212 0.00 -3.01 29.37
C THR A 212 -0.36 -1.77 30.18
#